data_AF-A0AAN8X782-F1
#
_entry.id   AF-A0AAN8X782-F1
#
_cell.length_a   1.000
_cell.length_b   1.000
_cell.length_c   1.000
_cell.angle_alpha   90.00
_cell.angle_beta   90.00
_cell.angle_gamma   90.00
#
_symmetry.space_group_name_H-M   'P 1'
#
loop_
_entity.id
_entity.type
_entity.pdbx_description
1 polymer ?
#
loop_
_entity_poly.entity_id
_entity_poly.type
_entity_poly.pdbx_seq_one_letter_code
_entity_poly.pdbx_strand_id
1 'polypeptide(L)'
;MQPGDVNSGKPVMVFIHGGAFFAGGINKYTPYVMLDEDIVLVIIQYRLGMLGFLSTGDTVIPGNFGLKDQVLALQWVQENIHNFGGDPKQVTLFGESAGGASVHFHLLSPYSEGLFARGILQSGTLFSPWAMGGSFEEVAEFTGHLFSCPEAESGFREQKSITLLSCLQGVDVVNLTLSFMNHITWNFNPALLGPRVDGDYLPKEPELLMKEGKHKKIPIISGITSHEGGLFALPLFSEEVMKADLLNNFEEMGPASLDIKAGNSHPVQLAKAIFHYYVGGVQADTKDADKLCQMYGDWHFNVGHDLFSKLYAKSVREIYLYELNHRGQRSFQNFYNLEVGGKWVSHADDLFYLFTGGQTLWTTLERDEDLHVRDILTGLWYSFAASGSPTSKNLGFTWEPAYSTNLQHLLINPMPSMTADRREKVREFIQSLPTRQNHLLHPEYVKSFDFQATATDTDERDEISTNGKTKIEAKEEL
;
A
#
# COMPACT_ATOMS: atom_id res chain seq x y z
N MET A 1 26.44 19.69 30.87
CA MET A 1 26.42 18.22 30.98
C MET A 1 27.51 17.70 30.07
N GLN A 2 28.44 16.89 30.57
CA GLN A 2 29.27 16.10 29.66
C GLN A 2 28.34 15.19 28.84
N PRO A 3 28.63 14.92 27.55
CA PRO A 3 27.91 13.88 26.83
C PRO A 3 28.14 12.60 27.62
N GLY A 4 27.09 12.08 28.26
CA GLY A 4 27.17 10.76 28.87
C GLY A 4 27.60 9.78 27.80
N ASP A 5 28.44 8.81 28.16
CA ASP A 5 28.83 7.70 27.28
C ASP A 5 27.60 7.22 26.52
N VAL A 6 27.52 7.55 25.23
CA VAL A 6 26.48 7.04 24.38
C VAL A 6 26.77 5.55 24.30
N ASN A 7 25.98 4.75 25.02
CA ASN A 7 26.14 3.30 25.03
C ASN A 7 26.11 2.84 23.57
N SER A 8 27.27 2.45 23.04
CA SER A 8 27.49 2.33 21.61
C SER A 8 27.02 0.97 21.10
N GLY A 9 26.37 0.95 19.94
CA GLY A 9 26.04 -0.30 19.24
C GLY A 9 24.57 -0.71 19.34
N LYS A 10 23.66 0.23 19.56
CA LYS A 10 22.22 -0.04 19.62
C LYS A 10 21.67 -0.43 18.24
N PRO A 11 20.67 -1.32 18.15
CA PRO A 11 19.97 -1.56 16.90
C PRO A 11 19.33 -0.27 16.38
N VAL A 12 19.41 -0.07 15.06
CA VAL A 12 18.88 1.11 14.38
C VAL A 12 17.61 0.72 13.67
N MET A 13 16.52 1.43 13.91
CA MET A 13 15.27 1.25 13.18
C MET A 13 15.00 2.48 12.31
N VAL A 14 14.88 2.28 11.01
CA VAL A 14 14.61 3.34 10.03
C VAL A 14 13.17 3.21 9.55
N PHE A 15 12.33 4.18 9.88
CA PHE A 15 10.92 4.21 9.49
C PHE A 15 10.72 4.96 8.18
N ILE A 16 10.06 4.31 7.21
CA ILE A 16 9.55 4.93 5.98
C ILE A 16 8.03 5.08 6.12
N HIS A 17 7.55 6.32 6.08
CA HIS A 17 6.12 6.59 6.19
C HIS A 17 5.34 6.18 4.93
N GLY A 18 4.08 5.81 5.13
CA GLY A 18 3.09 5.57 4.07
C GLY A 18 2.46 6.85 3.50
N GLY A 19 1.29 6.69 2.87
CA GLY A 19 0.52 7.78 2.26
C GLY A 19 0.48 7.75 0.72
N ALA A 20 0.38 6.54 0.16
CA ALA A 20 0.21 6.29 -1.27
C ALA A 20 1.22 7.03 -2.19
N PHE A 21 2.43 7.29 -1.68
CA PHE A 21 3.50 8.02 -2.35
C PHE A 21 3.22 9.49 -2.73
N PHE A 22 2.03 10.05 -2.43
CA PHE A 22 1.70 11.45 -2.69
C PHE A 22 1.46 12.29 -1.43
N ALA A 23 1.23 11.65 -0.28
CA ALA A 23 1.01 12.31 0.99
C ALA A 23 1.85 11.67 2.11
N GLY A 24 2.03 12.38 3.23
CA GLY A 24 2.79 11.88 4.37
C GLY A 24 3.65 12.95 5.02
N GLY A 25 4.17 12.65 6.20
CA GLY A 25 4.96 13.60 6.97
C GLY A 25 5.48 13.01 8.28
N ILE A 26 6.77 13.21 8.58
CA ILE A 26 7.40 12.77 9.84
C ILE A 26 6.72 13.35 11.09
N ASN A 27 6.06 14.51 10.99
CA ASN A 27 5.32 15.15 12.07
C ASN A 27 4.11 14.33 12.57
N LYS A 28 3.76 13.24 11.87
CA LYS A 28 2.72 12.30 12.29
C LYS A 28 3.23 11.19 13.21
N TYR A 29 4.55 10.98 13.31
CA TYR A 29 5.16 9.80 13.93
C TYR A 29 5.99 10.19 15.15
N THR A 30 5.32 10.71 16.18
CA THR A 30 6.01 11.07 17.42
C THR A 30 6.55 9.80 18.11
N PRO A 31 7.84 9.77 18.51
CA PRO A 31 8.56 8.51 18.73
C PRO A 31 8.46 7.91 20.13
N TYR A 32 7.70 8.50 21.06
CA TYR A 32 7.84 8.18 22.50
C TYR A 32 7.66 6.70 22.83
N VAL A 33 6.68 6.02 22.22
CA VAL A 33 6.44 4.59 22.46
C VAL A 33 7.60 3.70 22.00
N MET A 34 8.15 3.95 20.82
CA MET A 34 9.31 3.18 20.32
C MET A 34 10.59 3.47 21.09
N LEU A 35 10.70 4.64 21.71
CA LEU A 35 11.86 5.03 22.53
C LEU A 35 11.79 4.49 23.98
N ASP A 36 10.73 3.79 24.36
CA ASP A 36 10.72 2.96 25.57
C ASP A 36 11.66 1.73 25.42
N GLU A 37 12.00 1.36 24.19
CA GLU A 37 12.97 0.32 23.85
C GLU A 37 14.37 0.90 23.57
N ASP A 38 15.43 0.12 23.82
CA ASP A 38 16.82 0.58 23.69
C ASP A 38 17.32 0.58 22.23
N ILE A 39 16.76 1.48 21.41
CA ILE A 39 17.02 1.61 19.97
C ILE A 39 17.54 3.01 19.61
N VAL A 40 18.06 3.14 18.38
CA VAL A 40 18.11 4.43 17.68
C VAL A 40 17.05 4.43 16.59
N LEU A 41 16.08 5.33 16.69
CA LEU A 41 15.00 5.49 15.71
C LEU A 41 15.32 6.63 14.74
N VAL A 42 15.23 6.36 13.44
CA VAL A 42 15.37 7.34 12.35
C VAL A 42 14.08 7.36 11.55
N ILE A 43 13.44 8.51 11.43
CA ILE A 43 12.19 8.68 10.67
C ILE A 43 12.50 9.60 9.50
N ILE A 44 12.36 9.11 8.26
CA ILE A 44 12.82 9.83 7.07
C ILE A 44 11.66 10.49 6.31
N GLN A 45 11.96 11.61 5.64
CA GLN A 45 11.13 12.19 4.58
C GLN A 45 11.70 11.76 3.23
N TYR A 46 10.84 11.67 2.23
CA TYR A 46 11.22 11.52 0.82
C TYR A 46 10.28 12.35 -0.06
N ARG A 47 10.69 12.70 -1.29
CA ARG A 47 9.81 13.44 -2.21
C ARG A 47 8.57 12.63 -2.56
N LEU A 48 7.43 13.33 -2.65
CA LEU A 48 6.11 12.76 -2.87
C LEU A 48 5.50 13.29 -4.17
N GLY A 49 4.47 12.59 -4.67
CA GLY A 49 3.63 13.02 -5.78
C GLY A 49 4.44 13.38 -7.02
N MET A 50 4.10 14.50 -7.66
CA MET A 50 4.76 14.94 -8.89
C MET A 50 6.27 15.13 -8.70
N LEU A 51 6.71 15.62 -7.54
CA LEU A 51 8.14 15.86 -7.27
C LEU A 51 8.92 14.55 -7.02
N GLY A 52 8.23 13.52 -6.55
CA GLY A 52 8.83 12.22 -6.23
C GLY A 52 8.80 11.21 -7.37
N PHE A 53 7.79 11.27 -8.24
CA PHE A 53 7.45 10.13 -9.09
C PHE A 53 7.05 10.48 -10.52
N LEU A 54 7.00 11.76 -10.92
CA LEU A 54 6.79 12.13 -12.31
C LEU A 54 7.88 11.50 -13.19
N SER A 55 7.49 10.99 -14.36
CA SER A 55 8.42 10.32 -15.27
C SER A 55 8.00 10.45 -16.73
N THR A 56 8.94 10.77 -17.61
CA THR A 56 8.78 10.79 -19.07
C THR A 56 9.11 9.45 -19.73
N GLY A 57 9.47 8.44 -18.93
CA GLY A 57 9.80 7.11 -19.43
C GLY A 57 11.20 6.98 -20.05
N ASP A 58 11.98 8.05 -20.06
CA ASP A 58 13.37 8.11 -20.52
C ASP A 58 14.31 8.56 -19.40
N THR A 59 15.57 8.85 -19.73
CA THR A 59 16.60 9.24 -18.77
C THR A 59 16.51 10.69 -18.29
N VAL A 60 15.66 11.53 -18.89
CA VAL A 60 15.57 12.97 -18.57
C VAL A 60 14.74 13.18 -17.31
N ILE A 61 13.54 12.58 -17.26
CA ILE A 61 12.73 12.48 -16.05
C ILE A 61 12.48 10.99 -15.80
N PRO A 62 13.44 10.26 -15.20
CA PRO A 62 13.34 8.81 -15.06
C PRO A 62 12.29 8.34 -14.05
N GLY A 63 11.88 9.21 -13.11
CA GLY A 63 11.03 8.88 -11.99
C GLY A 63 11.80 8.29 -10.81
N ASN A 64 11.08 7.64 -9.89
CA ASN A 64 11.61 7.01 -8.67
C ASN A 64 12.46 7.94 -7.79
N PHE A 65 12.30 9.27 -7.90
CA PHE A 65 13.07 10.22 -7.12
C PHE A 65 12.85 10.06 -5.62
N GLY A 66 11.62 9.81 -5.20
CA GLY A 66 11.31 9.51 -3.79
C GLY A 66 12.04 8.27 -3.27
N LEU A 67 12.16 7.20 -4.07
CA LEU A 67 12.91 6.00 -3.69
C LEU A 67 14.43 6.25 -3.66
N LYS A 68 14.93 7.08 -4.58
CA LYS A 68 16.34 7.53 -4.58
C LYS A 68 16.66 8.40 -3.36
N ASP A 69 15.71 9.20 -2.88
CA ASP A 69 15.86 9.93 -1.62
C ASP A 69 15.96 8.98 -0.41
N GLN A 70 15.16 7.91 -0.39
CA GLN A 70 15.22 6.90 0.65
C GLN A 70 16.59 6.19 0.67
N VAL A 71 17.17 5.88 -0.50
CA VAL A 71 18.56 5.36 -0.59
C VAL A 71 19.56 6.34 0.01
N LEU A 72 19.47 7.62 -0.35
CA LEU A 72 20.37 8.65 0.17
C LEU A 72 20.26 8.77 1.70
N ALA A 73 19.05 8.68 2.24
CA ALA A 73 18.83 8.67 3.69
C ALA A 73 19.45 7.42 4.35
N LEU A 74 19.34 6.24 3.73
CA LEU A 74 19.97 5.02 4.24
C LEU A 74 21.50 5.08 4.17
N GLN A 75 22.07 5.68 3.13
CA GLN A 75 23.51 5.95 3.05
C GLN A 75 23.95 6.89 4.17
N TRP A 76 23.19 7.95 4.43
CA TRP A 76 23.45 8.84 5.56
C TRP A 76 23.42 8.10 6.89
N VAL A 77 22.46 7.18 7.10
CA VAL A 77 22.41 6.33 8.30
C VAL A 77 23.68 5.50 8.41
N GLN A 78 24.10 4.81 7.36
CA GLN A 78 25.33 4.00 7.36
C GLN A 78 26.57 4.84 7.73
N GLU A 79 26.68 6.05 7.20
CA GLU A 79 27.83 6.92 7.41
C GLU A 79 27.83 7.62 8.77
N ASN A 80 26.67 7.89 9.38
CA ASN A 80 26.56 8.83 10.49
C ASN A 80 25.98 8.24 11.79
N ILE A 81 25.24 7.13 11.74
CA ILE A 81 24.40 6.71 12.88
C ILE A 81 25.20 6.31 14.13
N HIS A 82 26.46 5.93 13.95
CA HIS A 82 27.38 5.64 15.05
C HIS A 82 27.61 6.86 15.97
N ASN A 83 27.51 8.08 15.44
CA ASN A 83 27.61 9.32 16.24
C ASN A 83 26.40 9.51 17.17
N PHE A 84 25.31 8.77 16.93
CA PHE A 84 24.09 8.78 17.73
C PHE A 84 23.94 7.51 18.58
N GLY A 85 24.98 6.66 18.64
CA GLY A 85 24.99 5.41 19.41
C GLY A 85 24.47 4.18 18.67
N GLY A 86 24.05 4.34 17.41
CA GLY A 86 23.51 3.25 16.61
C GLY A 86 24.61 2.39 15.97
N ASP A 87 24.33 1.11 15.76
CA ASP A 87 25.18 0.20 14.98
C ASP A 87 24.75 0.19 13.50
N PRO A 88 25.58 0.69 12.56
CA PRO A 88 25.25 0.65 11.13
C PRO A 88 25.10 -0.78 10.59
N LYS A 89 25.61 -1.80 11.29
CA LYS A 89 25.43 -3.23 10.90
C LYS A 89 24.11 -3.82 11.36
N GLN A 90 23.37 -3.14 12.23
CA GLN A 90 22.08 -3.60 12.79
C GLN A 90 20.94 -2.65 12.42
N VAL A 91 20.94 -2.20 11.16
CA VAL A 91 19.87 -1.38 10.60
C VAL A 91 18.69 -2.25 10.19
N THR A 92 17.52 -1.94 10.72
CA THR A 92 16.23 -2.56 10.37
C THR A 92 15.37 -1.51 9.67
N LEU A 93 14.98 -1.78 8.43
CA LEU A 93 14.07 -0.93 7.69
C LEU A 93 12.63 -1.35 7.97
N PHE A 94 11.76 -0.42 8.32
CA PHE A 94 10.34 -0.73 8.50
C PHE A 94 9.46 0.37 7.93
N GLY A 95 8.26 0.01 7.51
CA GLY A 95 7.31 0.97 6.98
C GLY A 95 5.93 0.38 6.85
N GLU A 96 4.96 1.29 6.76
CA GLU A 96 3.54 0.97 6.68
C GLU A 96 2.95 1.45 5.35
N SER A 97 2.04 0.66 4.76
CA SER A 97 1.39 0.96 3.47
C SER A 97 2.44 1.19 2.36
N ALA A 98 2.43 2.34 1.69
CA ALA A 98 3.47 2.76 0.75
C ALA A 98 4.90 2.69 1.33
N GLY A 99 5.06 2.86 2.64
CA GLY A 99 6.32 2.64 3.35
C GLY A 99 6.70 1.15 3.44
N GLY A 100 5.73 0.26 3.65
CA GLY A 100 5.93 -1.20 3.59
C GLY A 100 6.31 -1.65 2.18
N ALA A 101 5.64 -1.11 1.16
CA ALA A 101 6.04 -1.29 -0.23
C ALA A 101 7.44 -0.74 -0.50
N SER A 102 7.82 0.41 0.08
CA SER A 102 9.19 0.96 0.00
C SER A 102 10.23 0.00 0.55
N VAL A 103 9.96 -0.67 1.69
CA VAL A 103 10.86 -1.73 2.20
C VAL A 103 11.05 -2.83 1.16
N HIS A 104 9.98 -3.27 0.51
CA HIS A 104 10.07 -4.27 -0.55
C HIS A 104 10.81 -3.74 -1.80
N PHE A 105 10.65 -2.47 -2.19
CA PHE A 105 11.50 -1.85 -3.23
C PHE A 105 12.99 -1.93 -2.87
N HIS A 106 13.34 -1.63 -1.62
CA HIS A 106 14.72 -1.74 -1.14
C HIS A 106 15.23 -3.18 -1.10
N LEU A 107 14.37 -4.20 -0.95
CA LEU A 107 14.79 -5.61 -1.08
C LEU A 107 15.18 -5.99 -2.51
N LEU A 108 14.63 -5.30 -3.51
CA LEU A 108 14.84 -5.59 -4.94
C LEU A 108 15.88 -4.67 -5.59
N SER A 109 16.12 -3.49 -5.01
CA SER A 109 17.02 -2.50 -5.61
C SER A 109 18.50 -2.82 -5.34
N PRO A 110 19.36 -2.82 -6.38
CA PRO A 110 20.81 -2.95 -6.20
C PRO A 110 21.41 -1.77 -5.43
N TYR A 111 20.80 -0.59 -5.48
CA TYR A 111 21.25 0.60 -4.76
C TYR A 111 21.20 0.47 -3.25
N SER A 112 20.45 -0.50 -2.74
CA SER A 112 20.26 -0.70 -1.30
C SER A 112 21.14 -1.81 -0.73
N GLU A 113 22.11 -2.32 -1.50
CA GLU A 113 23.02 -3.40 -1.06
C GLU A 113 23.88 -2.97 0.12
N GLY A 114 23.89 -3.79 1.16
CA GLY A 114 24.62 -3.52 2.40
C GLY A 114 24.06 -2.37 3.27
N LEU A 115 22.95 -1.73 2.90
CA LEU A 115 22.43 -0.58 3.66
C LEU A 115 21.56 -0.94 4.87
N PHE A 116 21.04 -2.17 4.92
CA PHE A 116 20.21 -2.66 6.03
C PHE A 116 20.30 -4.18 6.16
N ALA A 117 20.08 -4.67 7.37
CA ALA A 117 20.23 -6.07 7.74
C ALA A 117 18.91 -6.80 7.93
N ARG A 118 17.79 -6.08 8.10
CA ARG A 118 16.45 -6.64 8.38
C ARG A 118 15.34 -5.74 7.85
N GLY A 119 14.17 -6.30 7.56
CA GLY A 119 13.02 -5.54 7.05
C GLY A 119 11.70 -5.89 7.75
N ILE A 120 10.80 -4.92 7.88
CA ILE A 120 9.42 -5.12 8.34
C ILE A 120 8.48 -4.44 7.35
N LEU A 121 7.60 -5.23 6.72
CA LEU A 121 6.60 -4.78 5.75
C LEU A 121 5.23 -4.82 6.42
N GLN A 122 4.72 -3.64 6.81
CA GLN A 122 3.40 -3.51 7.41
C GLN A 122 2.41 -3.09 6.31
N SER A 123 1.47 -3.96 5.97
CA SER A 123 0.35 -3.64 5.07
C SER A 123 0.78 -3.04 3.70
N GLY A 124 1.90 -3.49 3.14
CA GLY A 124 2.36 -3.04 1.82
C GLY A 124 3.41 -3.95 1.20
N THR A 125 3.20 -4.35 -0.05
CA THR A 125 4.18 -5.07 -0.88
C THR A 125 4.09 -4.61 -2.34
N LEU A 126 5.09 -4.93 -3.17
CA LEU A 126 5.03 -4.67 -4.62
C LEU A 126 4.03 -5.55 -5.37
N PHE A 127 3.36 -6.50 -4.70
CA PHE A 127 2.27 -7.29 -5.29
C PHE A 127 0.88 -6.73 -4.97
N SER A 128 0.83 -5.60 -4.27
CA SER A 128 -0.35 -4.78 -4.16
C SER A 128 -0.55 -3.98 -5.45
N PRO A 129 -1.77 -3.90 -6.00
CA PRO A 129 -2.03 -3.26 -7.29
C PRO A 129 -1.70 -1.76 -7.29
N TRP A 130 -1.80 -1.09 -6.13
CA TRP A 130 -1.47 0.33 -5.94
C TRP A 130 0.04 0.63 -5.80
N ALA A 131 0.90 -0.37 -5.63
CA ALA A 131 2.30 -0.15 -5.24
C ALA A 131 3.22 0.43 -6.33
N MET A 132 2.80 0.35 -7.60
CA MET A 132 3.51 0.89 -8.76
C MET A 132 2.60 1.79 -9.60
N GLY A 133 3.14 2.78 -10.30
CA GLY A 133 2.41 3.57 -11.30
C GLY A 133 2.16 2.82 -12.60
N GLY A 134 1.08 3.15 -13.32
CA GLY A 134 0.69 2.50 -14.57
C GLY A 134 0.83 3.35 -15.85
N SER A 135 0.84 4.69 -15.74
CA SER A 135 0.66 5.63 -16.86
C SER A 135 1.57 6.86 -16.77
N PHE A 136 2.86 6.66 -16.48
CA PHE A 136 3.76 7.78 -16.17
C PHE A 136 3.97 8.76 -17.34
N GLU A 137 4.08 8.29 -18.60
CA GLU A 137 4.16 9.20 -19.75
C GLU A 137 2.88 10.02 -19.94
N GLU A 138 1.70 9.39 -19.84
CA GLU A 138 0.41 10.08 -19.97
C GLU A 138 0.24 11.16 -18.89
N VAL A 139 0.64 10.84 -17.65
CA VAL A 139 0.65 11.80 -16.54
C VAL A 139 1.61 12.96 -16.83
N ALA A 140 2.79 12.70 -17.39
CA ALA A 140 3.75 13.75 -17.74
C ALA A 140 3.26 14.64 -18.89
N GLU A 141 2.69 14.05 -19.93
CA GLU A 141 2.11 14.78 -21.06
C GLU A 141 0.93 15.66 -20.62
N PHE A 142 0.00 15.08 -19.85
CA PHE A 142 -1.13 15.82 -19.27
C PHE A 142 -0.64 16.99 -18.41
N THR A 143 0.35 16.77 -17.55
CA THR A 143 0.90 17.81 -16.68
C THR A 143 1.52 18.94 -17.51
N GLY A 144 2.25 18.60 -18.58
CA GLY A 144 2.76 19.60 -19.53
C GLY A 144 1.67 20.43 -20.17
N HIS A 145 0.57 19.80 -20.60
CA HIS A 145 -0.59 20.49 -21.18
C HIS A 145 -1.28 21.40 -20.17
N LEU A 146 -1.50 20.91 -18.94
CA LEU A 146 -2.11 21.67 -17.84
C LEU A 146 -1.38 22.99 -17.57
N PHE A 147 -0.05 22.99 -17.65
CA PHE A 147 0.79 24.17 -17.42
C PHE A 147 1.23 24.88 -18.70
N SER A 148 0.63 24.56 -19.86
CA SER A 148 0.92 25.19 -21.15
C SER A 148 2.42 25.14 -21.51
N CYS A 149 3.06 24.01 -21.20
CA CYS A 149 4.46 23.81 -21.56
C CYS A 149 4.64 23.72 -23.08
N PRO A 150 5.71 24.32 -23.64
CA PRO A 150 5.98 24.22 -25.07
C PRO A 150 6.19 22.77 -25.49
N GLU A 151 5.62 22.39 -26.63
CA GLU A 151 5.97 21.14 -27.29
C GLU A 151 7.30 21.33 -28.03
N ALA A 152 8.21 20.37 -27.93
CA ALA A 152 9.44 20.42 -28.72
C ALA A 152 9.11 20.25 -30.21
N GLU A 153 9.66 21.12 -31.05
CA GLU A 153 9.50 21.07 -32.52
C GLU A 153 10.08 19.77 -33.13
N SER A 154 11.01 19.12 -32.43
CA SER A 154 11.64 17.87 -32.86
C SER A 154 10.84 16.63 -32.45
N GLY A 155 10.80 15.61 -33.31
CA GLY A 155 10.19 14.31 -33.01
C GLY A 155 10.97 13.42 -32.01
N PHE A 156 12.12 13.86 -31.49
CA PHE A 156 12.91 13.07 -30.55
C PHE A 156 12.36 13.13 -29.13
N ARG A 157 12.14 11.95 -28.52
CA ARG A 157 11.58 11.80 -27.17
C ARG A 157 12.38 12.56 -26.11
N GLU A 158 13.70 12.38 -26.09
CA GLU A 158 14.59 13.03 -25.11
C GLU A 158 14.46 14.56 -25.15
N GLN A 159 14.39 15.16 -26.34
CA GLN A 159 14.25 16.61 -26.48
C GLN A 159 12.87 17.10 -26.00
N LYS A 160 11.79 16.34 -26.23
CA LYS A 160 10.47 16.62 -25.66
C LYS A 160 10.53 16.64 -24.13
N SER A 161 11.18 15.63 -23.55
CA SER A 161 11.35 15.52 -22.09
C SER A 161 12.21 16.64 -21.52
N ILE A 162 13.26 17.09 -22.22
CA ILE A 162 14.10 18.23 -21.80
C ILE A 162 13.28 19.52 -21.80
N THR A 163 12.50 19.76 -22.86
CA THR A 163 11.62 20.94 -22.96
C THR A 163 10.57 20.93 -21.85
N LEU A 164 9.94 19.76 -21.61
CA LEU A 164 8.97 19.58 -20.52
C LEU A 164 9.62 19.84 -19.15
N LEU A 165 10.77 19.24 -18.86
CA LEU A 165 11.51 19.44 -17.61
C LEU A 165 11.81 20.93 -17.37
N SER A 166 12.36 21.61 -18.37
CA SER A 166 12.71 23.03 -18.26
C SER A 166 11.47 23.90 -18.01
N CYS A 167 10.33 23.57 -18.62
CA CYS A 167 9.07 24.27 -18.36
C CYS A 167 8.57 24.02 -16.93
N LEU A 168 8.48 22.75 -16.52
CA LEU A 168 7.95 22.39 -15.20
C LEU A 168 8.80 22.91 -14.04
N GLN A 169 10.11 23.10 -14.23
CA GLN A 169 10.99 23.77 -13.27
C GLN A 169 10.66 25.27 -13.07
N GLY A 170 9.94 25.89 -14.00
CA GLY A 170 9.42 27.25 -13.89
C GLY A 170 8.00 27.34 -13.33
N VAL A 171 7.30 26.20 -13.14
CA VAL A 171 5.95 26.17 -12.58
C VAL A 171 6.01 26.35 -11.07
N ASP A 172 5.03 27.08 -10.52
CA ASP A 172 4.87 27.20 -9.07
C ASP A 172 4.75 25.81 -8.42
N VAL A 173 5.55 25.58 -7.38
CA VAL A 173 5.66 24.25 -6.74
C VAL A 173 4.36 23.79 -6.09
N VAL A 174 3.54 24.71 -5.57
CA VAL A 174 2.25 24.36 -4.95
C VAL A 174 1.27 23.89 -6.02
N ASN A 175 1.18 24.63 -7.13
CA ASN A 175 0.33 24.24 -8.25
C ASN A 175 0.77 22.91 -8.88
N LEU A 176 2.08 22.71 -9.08
CA LEU A 176 2.62 21.44 -9.58
C LEU A 176 2.35 20.29 -8.61
N THR A 177 2.45 20.53 -7.30
CA THR A 177 2.18 19.47 -6.32
C THR A 177 0.71 19.09 -6.31
N LEU A 178 -0.21 20.07 -6.36
CA LEU A 178 -1.66 19.83 -6.34
C LEU A 178 -2.20 19.23 -7.65
N SER A 179 -1.46 19.29 -8.76
CA SER A 179 -1.94 18.76 -10.04
C SER A 179 -2.16 17.24 -10.03
N PHE A 180 -1.57 16.51 -9.08
CA PHE A 180 -1.81 15.08 -8.90
C PHE A 180 -3.30 14.73 -8.73
N MET A 181 -4.10 15.64 -8.18
CA MET A 181 -5.55 15.44 -7.98
C MET A 181 -6.29 15.22 -9.31
N ASN A 182 -5.75 15.67 -10.44
CA ASN A 182 -6.34 15.44 -11.77
C ASN A 182 -6.17 13.99 -12.26
N HIS A 183 -5.44 13.16 -11.54
CA HIS A 183 -5.17 11.77 -11.87
C HIS A 183 -5.90 10.78 -10.95
N ILE A 184 -6.77 11.30 -10.07
CA ILE A 184 -7.59 10.51 -9.16
C ILE A 184 -8.97 10.33 -9.78
N THR A 185 -9.44 9.08 -9.87
CA THR A 185 -10.78 8.74 -10.37
C THR A 185 -11.69 8.23 -9.23
N TRP A 186 -11.12 7.49 -8.28
CA TRP A 186 -11.83 6.86 -7.17
C TRP A 186 -11.06 7.06 -5.86
N ASN A 187 -11.39 8.11 -5.11
CA ASN A 187 -10.74 8.51 -3.86
C ASN A 187 -9.22 8.80 -3.96
N PHE A 188 -8.37 7.77 -4.01
CA PHE A 188 -6.93 7.90 -4.31
C PHE A 188 -6.44 6.90 -5.37
N ASN A 189 -7.39 6.21 -6.02
CA ASN A 189 -7.18 5.21 -7.07
C ASN A 189 -7.65 5.75 -8.44
N PRO A 190 -7.19 5.16 -9.56
CA PRO A 190 -6.07 4.23 -9.63
C PRO A 190 -4.72 4.92 -9.32
N ALA A 191 -3.77 4.19 -8.76
CA ALA A 191 -2.41 4.68 -8.55
C ALA A 191 -1.67 4.82 -9.90
N LEU A 192 -1.84 5.97 -10.56
CA LEU A 192 -1.18 6.29 -11.84
C LEU A 192 0.22 6.87 -11.63
N LEU A 193 0.38 7.69 -10.59
CA LEU A 193 1.62 8.36 -10.21
C LEU A 193 2.25 7.65 -9.02
N GLY A 194 3.43 7.07 -9.22
CA GLY A 194 4.13 6.31 -8.18
C GLY A 194 5.38 5.64 -8.71
N PRO A 195 6.00 4.75 -7.90
CA PRO A 195 7.16 3.98 -8.32
C PRO A 195 6.96 3.23 -9.64
N ARG A 196 8.03 3.05 -10.42
CA ARG A 196 8.01 2.28 -11.68
C ARG A 196 9.22 1.39 -11.84
N VAL A 197 9.10 0.42 -12.76
CA VAL A 197 10.25 -0.29 -13.31
C VAL A 197 10.96 0.66 -14.29
N ASP A 198 12.13 1.16 -13.89
CA ASP A 198 12.94 2.10 -14.67
C ASP A 198 14.18 1.43 -15.30
N GLY A 199 14.46 0.16 -14.99
CA GLY A 199 15.64 -0.55 -15.47
C GLY A 199 16.93 -0.14 -14.75
N ASP A 200 16.84 0.72 -13.73
CA ASP A 200 17.96 1.30 -12.99
C ASP A 200 17.78 1.07 -11.48
N TYR A 201 16.93 1.87 -10.83
CA TYR A 201 16.60 1.67 -9.42
C TYR A 201 15.89 0.33 -9.20
N LEU A 202 14.87 0.07 -10.03
CA LEU A 202 14.18 -1.21 -10.08
C LEU A 202 14.46 -1.85 -11.45
N PRO A 203 15.39 -2.82 -11.52
CA PRO A 203 15.95 -3.27 -12.79
C PRO A 203 14.98 -4.07 -13.66
N LYS A 204 13.92 -4.64 -13.06
CA LYS A 204 12.95 -5.51 -13.75
C LYS A 204 11.66 -5.59 -12.92
N GLU A 205 10.61 -6.13 -13.53
CA GLU A 205 9.33 -6.43 -12.86
C GLU A 205 9.56 -7.21 -11.55
N PRO A 206 8.95 -6.78 -10.43
CA PRO A 206 9.10 -7.40 -9.11
C PRO A 206 8.75 -8.88 -9.10
N GLU A 207 7.71 -9.29 -9.84
CA GLU A 207 7.28 -10.66 -9.99
C GLU A 207 8.40 -11.55 -10.51
N LEU A 208 9.13 -11.06 -11.51
CA LEU A 208 10.22 -11.79 -12.14
C LEU A 208 11.45 -11.81 -11.23
N LEU A 209 11.79 -10.69 -10.59
CA LEU A 209 12.90 -10.64 -9.62
C LEU A 209 12.66 -11.60 -8.45
N MET A 210 11.47 -11.61 -7.87
CA MET A 210 11.09 -12.50 -6.78
C MET A 210 11.06 -13.97 -7.21
N LYS A 211 10.49 -14.28 -8.38
CA LYS A 211 10.45 -15.65 -8.93
C LYS A 211 11.85 -16.19 -9.24
N GLU A 212 12.76 -15.34 -9.72
CA GLU A 212 14.16 -15.66 -9.98
C GLU A 212 15.01 -15.68 -8.69
N GLY A 213 14.45 -15.31 -7.54
CA GLY A 213 15.18 -15.22 -6.27
C GLY A 213 16.19 -14.06 -6.23
N LYS A 214 16.08 -13.07 -7.12
CA LYS A 214 16.94 -11.88 -7.20
C LYS A 214 16.45 -10.79 -6.26
N HIS A 215 16.64 -11.03 -4.98
CA HIS A 215 16.31 -10.11 -3.89
C HIS A 215 17.28 -10.33 -2.73
N LYS A 216 17.38 -9.34 -1.83
CA LYS A 216 18.18 -9.47 -0.60
C LYS A 216 17.69 -10.64 0.24
N LYS A 217 18.63 -11.35 0.87
CA LYS A 217 18.38 -12.53 1.72
C LYS A 217 18.62 -12.16 3.17
N ILE A 218 17.64 -11.51 3.77
CA ILE A 218 17.70 -11.01 5.14
C ILE A 218 16.44 -11.42 5.92
N PRO A 219 16.47 -11.45 7.27
CA PRO A 219 15.27 -11.66 8.06
C PRO A 219 14.18 -10.62 7.76
N ILE A 220 12.93 -11.06 7.68
CA ILE A 220 11.76 -10.21 7.38
C ILE A 220 10.60 -10.50 8.34
N ILE A 221 9.92 -9.45 8.78
CA ILE A 221 8.53 -9.51 9.23
C ILE A 221 7.63 -8.97 8.12
N SER A 222 6.54 -9.67 7.82
CA SER A 222 5.51 -9.25 6.85
C SER A 222 4.15 -9.41 7.50
N GLY A 223 3.31 -8.39 7.50
CA GLY A 223 2.01 -8.53 8.11
C GLY A 223 0.98 -7.52 7.66
N ILE A 224 -0.23 -7.78 8.13
CA ILE A 224 -1.46 -7.10 7.74
C ILE A 224 -2.33 -6.84 8.98
N THR A 225 -3.35 -6.02 8.83
CA THR A 225 -4.47 -5.89 9.77
C THR A 225 -5.61 -6.83 9.36
N SER A 226 -6.47 -7.25 10.29
CA SER A 226 -7.52 -8.22 9.97
C SER A 226 -8.63 -7.66 9.06
N HIS A 227 -8.70 -6.34 8.87
CA HIS A 227 -9.69 -5.66 8.03
C HIS A 227 -9.07 -4.53 7.19
N GLU A 228 -7.97 -4.84 6.48
CA GLU A 228 -7.24 -3.88 5.60
C GLU A 228 -8.16 -3.07 4.68
N GLY A 229 -9.16 -3.71 4.10
CA GLY A 229 -10.06 -3.07 3.14
C GLY A 229 -11.01 -2.05 3.77
N GLY A 230 -10.98 -1.83 5.09
CA GLY A 230 -11.86 -0.91 5.78
C GLY A 230 -11.82 0.51 5.19
N LEU A 231 -10.62 1.08 5.01
CA LEU A 231 -10.46 2.43 4.43
C LEU A 231 -10.89 2.52 2.95
N PHE A 232 -11.01 1.39 2.27
CA PHE A 232 -11.44 1.32 0.86
C PHE A 232 -12.95 1.10 0.75
N ALA A 233 -13.54 0.38 1.71
CA ALA A 233 -14.97 0.10 1.76
C ALA A 233 -15.78 1.26 2.35
N LEU A 234 -15.28 1.95 3.38
CA LEU A 234 -16.02 2.98 4.11
C LEU A 234 -16.52 4.16 3.27
N PRO A 235 -15.77 4.65 2.25
CA PRO A 235 -16.28 5.69 1.35
C PRO A 235 -17.63 5.34 0.71
N LEU A 236 -17.90 4.05 0.42
CA LEU A 236 -19.18 3.59 -0.13
C LEU A 236 -20.36 3.77 0.84
N PHE A 237 -20.09 3.99 2.12
CA PHE A 237 -21.09 4.13 3.17
C PHE A 237 -21.11 5.52 3.80
N SER A 238 -20.04 6.30 3.68
CA SER A 238 -19.99 7.70 4.11
C SER A 238 -20.38 8.68 3.02
N GLU A 239 -20.18 8.33 1.74
CA GLU A 239 -20.33 9.26 0.61
C GLU A 239 -21.35 8.72 -0.39
N GLU A 240 -22.55 9.32 -0.42
CA GLU A 240 -23.63 8.92 -1.33
C GLU A 240 -23.22 9.01 -2.81
N VAL A 241 -22.40 10.01 -3.16
CA VAL A 241 -21.89 10.21 -4.52
C VAL A 241 -21.02 9.04 -4.95
N MET A 242 -20.04 8.63 -4.13
CA MET A 242 -19.17 7.48 -4.43
C MET A 242 -19.97 6.20 -4.62
N LYS A 243 -20.96 5.96 -3.75
CA LYS A 243 -21.86 4.80 -3.89
C LYS A 243 -22.65 4.87 -5.19
N ALA A 244 -23.23 6.02 -5.52
CA ALA A 244 -24.00 6.20 -6.74
C ALA A 244 -23.12 6.02 -7.99
N ASP A 245 -21.90 6.56 -8.00
CA ASP A 245 -20.95 6.45 -9.10
C ASP A 245 -20.53 4.99 -9.32
N LEU A 246 -20.25 4.22 -8.26
CA LEU A 246 -19.95 2.80 -8.40
C LEU A 246 -21.11 2.03 -9.06
N LEU A 247 -22.35 2.28 -8.62
CA LEU A 247 -23.52 1.53 -9.07
C LEU A 247 -23.97 1.93 -10.47
N ASN A 248 -23.89 3.22 -10.81
CA ASN A 248 -24.39 3.75 -12.08
C ASN A 248 -23.30 3.76 -13.17
N ASN A 249 -22.03 3.93 -12.80
CA ASN A 249 -20.89 4.07 -13.72
C ASN A 249 -19.84 2.97 -13.48
N PHE A 250 -20.29 1.73 -13.21
CA PHE A 250 -19.40 0.62 -12.84
C PHE A 250 -18.29 0.32 -13.86
N GLU A 251 -18.52 0.57 -15.15
CA GLU A 251 -17.52 0.32 -16.19
C GLU A 251 -16.23 1.14 -16.00
N GLU A 252 -16.36 2.33 -15.43
CA GLU A 252 -15.21 3.19 -15.09
C GLU A 252 -14.79 2.99 -13.63
N MET A 253 -15.77 3.05 -12.72
CA MET A 253 -15.50 3.09 -11.27
C MET A 253 -15.13 1.73 -10.68
N GLY A 254 -15.67 0.63 -11.22
CA GLY A 254 -15.35 -0.72 -10.76
C GLY A 254 -13.86 -1.03 -10.90
N PRO A 255 -13.28 -0.94 -12.11
CA PRO A 255 -11.84 -1.10 -12.32
C PRO A 255 -10.98 -0.10 -11.53
N ALA A 256 -11.38 1.17 -11.48
CA ALA A 256 -10.66 2.21 -10.73
C ALA A 256 -10.62 1.89 -9.23
N SER A 257 -11.74 1.47 -8.63
CA SER A 257 -11.83 1.12 -7.21
C SER A 257 -10.91 -0.03 -6.80
N LEU A 258 -10.54 -0.88 -7.76
CA LEU A 258 -9.67 -2.03 -7.59
C LEU A 258 -8.26 -1.79 -8.17
N ASP A 259 -7.86 -0.56 -8.50
CA ASP A 259 -6.54 -0.28 -9.10
C ASP A 259 -6.23 -1.16 -10.34
N ILE A 260 -7.26 -1.57 -11.08
CA ILE A 260 -7.09 -2.42 -12.27
C ILE A 260 -6.60 -1.52 -13.41
N LYS A 261 -5.28 -1.53 -13.62
CA LYS A 261 -4.62 -0.74 -14.65
C LYS A 261 -4.96 -1.23 -16.06
N ALA A 262 -4.87 -0.31 -17.03
CA ALA A 262 -5.13 -0.55 -18.46
C ALA A 262 -4.29 -1.68 -19.07
N GLY A 263 -3.14 -2.03 -18.49
CA GLY A 263 -2.32 -3.16 -18.91
C GLY A 263 -2.92 -4.55 -18.63
N ASN A 264 -4.05 -4.65 -17.93
CA ASN A 264 -4.76 -5.91 -17.71
C ASN A 264 -5.85 -6.13 -18.77
N SER A 265 -6.01 -7.37 -19.24
CA SER A 265 -7.06 -7.74 -20.18
C SER A 265 -8.44 -7.65 -19.51
N HIS A 266 -9.41 -7.06 -20.21
CA HIS A 266 -10.82 -7.03 -19.80
C HIS A 266 -11.06 -6.45 -18.39
N PRO A 267 -10.61 -5.20 -18.10
CA PRO A 267 -10.61 -4.63 -16.75
C PRO A 267 -12.01 -4.60 -16.11
N VAL A 268 -13.05 -4.28 -16.90
CA VAL A 268 -14.45 -4.27 -16.43
C VAL A 268 -14.91 -5.67 -16.02
N GLN A 269 -14.64 -6.68 -16.85
CA GLN A 269 -15.06 -8.05 -16.59
C GLN A 269 -14.29 -8.65 -15.39
N LEU A 270 -13.01 -8.27 -15.24
CA LEU A 270 -12.22 -8.59 -14.05
C LEU A 270 -12.85 -8.00 -12.79
N ALA A 271 -13.19 -6.71 -12.80
CA ALA A 271 -13.88 -6.06 -11.68
C ALA A 271 -15.22 -6.75 -11.35
N LYS A 272 -16.04 -7.05 -12.37
CA LYS A 272 -17.31 -7.80 -12.18
C LYS A 272 -17.08 -9.17 -11.55
N ALA A 273 -16.07 -9.91 -11.98
CA ALA A 273 -15.76 -11.23 -11.43
C ALA A 273 -15.34 -11.15 -9.94
N ILE A 274 -14.55 -10.14 -9.57
CA ILE A 274 -14.14 -9.91 -8.18
C ILE A 274 -15.35 -9.56 -7.31
N PHE A 275 -16.17 -8.58 -7.72
CA PHE A 275 -17.40 -8.21 -7.02
C PHE A 275 -18.34 -9.42 -6.87
N HIS A 276 -18.55 -10.17 -7.95
CA HIS A 276 -19.43 -11.34 -7.92
C HIS A 276 -18.94 -12.42 -6.94
N TYR A 277 -17.63 -12.68 -6.88
CA TYR A 277 -17.07 -13.66 -5.94
C TYR A 277 -17.35 -13.32 -4.47
N TYR A 278 -17.23 -12.05 -4.09
CA TYR A 278 -17.36 -11.63 -2.69
C TYR A 278 -18.80 -11.29 -2.30
N VAL A 279 -19.52 -10.55 -3.14
CA VAL A 279 -20.84 -9.99 -2.81
C VAL A 279 -21.97 -10.45 -3.73
N GLY A 280 -21.68 -11.27 -4.75
CA GLY A 280 -22.69 -11.85 -5.64
C GLY A 280 -23.12 -10.95 -6.80
N GLY A 281 -22.58 -9.74 -6.91
CA GLY A 281 -22.88 -8.79 -7.99
C GLY A 281 -22.33 -7.40 -7.70
N VAL A 282 -22.67 -6.42 -8.54
CA VAL A 282 -22.30 -5.01 -8.30
C VAL A 282 -23.28 -4.41 -7.29
N GLN A 283 -22.89 -4.38 -6.02
CA GLN A 283 -23.71 -3.81 -4.95
C GLN A 283 -22.89 -3.24 -3.80
N ALA A 284 -23.48 -2.30 -3.07
CA ALA A 284 -22.86 -1.59 -1.94
C ALA A 284 -23.86 -1.40 -0.78
N ASP A 285 -24.57 -2.46 -0.42
CA ASP A 285 -25.47 -2.46 0.73
C ASP A 285 -24.71 -2.60 2.05
N THR A 286 -25.16 -1.94 3.11
CA THR A 286 -24.52 -2.02 4.44
C THR A 286 -24.45 -3.46 4.96
N LYS A 287 -25.41 -4.33 4.60
CA LYS A 287 -25.39 -5.76 4.96
C LYS A 287 -24.20 -6.53 4.36
N ASP A 288 -23.60 -6.00 3.30
CA ASP A 288 -22.45 -6.59 2.60
C ASP A 288 -21.13 -5.86 2.92
N ALA A 289 -21.14 -4.92 3.86
CA ALA A 289 -19.96 -4.13 4.21
C ALA A 289 -18.76 -4.98 4.62
N ASP A 290 -18.96 -6.05 5.42
CA ASP A 290 -17.88 -6.95 5.82
C ASP A 290 -17.26 -7.67 4.62
N LYS A 291 -18.08 -8.06 3.63
CA LYS A 291 -17.61 -8.72 2.40
C LYS A 291 -16.89 -7.75 1.48
N LEU A 292 -17.33 -6.49 1.40
CA LEU A 292 -16.64 -5.45 0.64
C LEU A 292 -15.30 -5.09 1.29
N CYS A 293 -15.27 -5.00 2.61
CA CYS A 293 -14.03 -4.83 3.37
C CYS A 293 -13.07 -6.00 3.12
N GLN A 294 -13.57 -7.24 3.16
CA GLN A 294 -12.78 -8.41 2.84
C GLN A 294 -12.28 -8.39 1.39
N MET A 295 -13.13 -8.07 0.42
CA MET A 295 -12.79 -7.96 -1.00
C MET A 295 -11.64 -6.98 -1.23
N TYR A 296 -11.79 -5.75 -0.72
CA TYR A 296 -10.75 -4.73 -0.87
C TYR A 296 -9.48 -5.10 -0.12
N GLY A 297 -9.58 -5.70 1.06
CA GLY A 297 -8.42 -6.14 1.85
C GLY A 297 -7.65 -7.26 1.16
N ASP A 298 -8.34 -8.27 0.67
CA ASP A 298 -7.75 -9.40 -0.03
C ASP A 298 -7.07 -8.98 -1.33
N TRP A 299 -7.72 -8.10 -2.09
CA TRP A 299 -7.22 -7.61 -3.37
C TRP A 299 -6.06 -6.62 -3.23
N HIS A 300 -6.17 -5.63 -2.34
CA HIS A 300 -5.15 -4.59 -2.21
C HIS A 300 -3.96 -4.98 -1.31
N PHE A 301 -4.13 -5.95 -0.40
CA PHE A 301 -3.13 -6.24 0.65
C PHE A 301 -2.89 -7.73 0.89
N ASN A 302 -3.90 -8.47 1.36
CA ASN A 302 -3.69 -9.78 1.99
C ASN A 302 -3.06 -10.79 1.01
N VAL A 303 -3.61 -10.90 -0.21
CA VAL A 303 -3.07 -11.84 -1.20
C VAL A 303 -1.69 -11.39 -1.68
N GLY A 304 -1.44 -10.07 -1.81
CA GLY A 304 -0.11 -9.54 -2.13
C GLY A 304 0.95 -9.94 -1.09
N HIS A 305 0.64 -9.79 0.20
CA HIS A 305 1.51 -10.23 1.30
C HIS A 305 1.75 -11.73 1.28
N ASP A 306 0.71 -12.52 1.04
CA ASP A 306 0.84 -13.97 1.02
C ASP A 306 1.66 -14.45 -0.19
N LEU A 307 1.51 -13.83 -1.37
CA LEU A 307 2.33 -14.09 -2.56
C LEU A 307 3.80 -13.74 -2.31
N PHE A 308 4.06 -12.56 -1.73
CA PHE A 308 5.39 -12.13 -1.31
C PHE A 308 6.01 -13.17 -0.37
N SER A 309 5.28 -13.54 0.67
CA SER A 309 5.75 -14.46 1.71
C SER A 309 6.06 -15.84 1.15
N LYS A 310 5.20 -16.39 0.27
CA LYS A 310 5.45 -17.69 -0.39
C LYS A 310 6.69 -17.67 -1.26
N LEU A 311 6.95 -16.58 -1.98
CA LEU A 311 8.14 -16.46 -2.83
C LEU A 311 9.40 -16.23 -2.01
N TYR A 312 9.36 -15.34 -1.02
CA TYR A 312 10.50 -15.00 -0.16
C TYR A 312 10.95 -16.22 0.66
N ALA A 313 10.00 -16.96 1.25
CA ALA A 313 10.23 -18.17 2.05
C ALA A 313 10.91 -19.33 1.28
N LYS A 314 10.95 -19.29 -0.05
CA LYS A 314 11.70 -20.29 -0.85
C LYS A 314 13.21 -20.17 -0.70
N SER A 315 13.69 -19.00 -0.28
CA SER A 315 15.12 -18.69 -0.27
C SER A 315 15.62 -18.09 1.04
N VAL A 316 14.73 -17.70 1.94
CA VAL A 316 15.05 -17.16 3.26
C VAL A 316 14.21 -17.87 4.30
N ARG A 317 14.85 -18.27 5.40
CA ARG A 317 14.20 -19.06 6.45
C ARG A 317 13.48 -18.19 7.47
N GLU A 318 14.06 -17.04 7.76
CA GLU A 318 13.65 -16.09 8.78
C GLU A 318 12.60 -15.11 8.25
N ILE A 319 11.45 -15.64 7.83
CA ILE A 319 10.27 -14.83 7.51
C ILE A 319 9.19 -15.08 8.56
N TYR A 320 8.72 -14.01 9.18
CA TYR A 320 7.71 -14.05 10.23
C TYR A 320 6.47 -13.31 9.76
N LEU A 321 5.30 -13.91 9.94
CA LEU A 321 4.04 -13.35 9.48
C LEU A 321 3.17 -12.94 10.66
N TYR A 322 2.53 -11.78 10.61
CA TYR A 322 1.53 -11.37 11.59
C TYR A 322 0.22 -10.90 10.95
N GLU A 323 -0.86 -11.02 11.73
CA GLU A 323 -2.13 -10.37 11.49
C GLU A 323 -2.53 -9.62 12.76
N LEU A 324 -2.65 -8.30 12.69
CA LEU A 324 -3.18 -7.51 13.81
C LEU A 324 -4.69 -7.72 13.86
N ASN A 325 -5.17 -8.31 14.95
CA ASN A 325 -6.59 -8.58 15.17
C ASN A 325 -7.03 -8.07 16.55
N HIS A 326 -6.66 -6.83 16.85
CA HIS A 326 -7.11 -6.12 18.04
C HIS A 326 -7.75 -4.80 17.66
N ARG A 327 -9.07 -4.70 17.85
CA ARG A 327 -9.78 -3.43 17.70
C ARG A 327 -9.45 -2.55 18.89
N GLY A 328 -8.44 -1.70 18.75
CA GLY A 328 -8.04 -0.71 19.76
C GLY A 328 -9.11 0.34 20.04
N GLN A 329 -8.92 1.14 21.08
CA GLN A 329 -9.71 2.35 21.35
C GLN A 329 -9.65 3.36 20.19
N ARG A 330 -8.58 3.28 19.38
CA ARG A 330 -8.35 4.10 18.19
C ARG A 330 -8.24 3.23 16.94
N SER A 331 -8.68 3.78 15.82
CA SER A 331 -8.51 3.21 14.49
C SER A 331 -8.61 4.32 13.45
N PHE A 332 -7.94 4.15 12.31
CA PHE A 332 -8.04 5.07 11.19
C PHE A 332 -9.47 5.17 10.64
N GLN A 333 -10.27 4.11 10.74
CA GLN A 333 -11.65 4.20 10.30
C GLN A 333 -12.52 5.18 11.11
N ASN A 334 -12.10 5.56 12.32
CA ASN A 334 -12.84 6.52 13.14
C ASN A 334 -12.95 7.89 12.46
N PHE A 335 -12.13 8.20 11.45
CA PHE A 335 -12.27 9.41 10.62
C PHE A 335 -13.60 9.48 9.87
N TYR A 336 -14.20 8.33 9.51
CA TYR A 336 -15.49 8.29 8.82
C TYR A 336 -16.69 8.46 9.76
N ASN A 337 -16.50 8.26 11.07
CA ASN A 337 -17.55 8.35 12.09
C ASN A 337 -18.83 7.55 11.76
N LEU A 338 -18.65 6.30 11.31
CA LEU A 338 -19.73 5.39 10.95
C LEU A 338 -19.87 4.24 11.96
N GLU A 339 -21.11 3.74 12.12
CA GLU A 339 -21.36 2.50 12.86
C GLU A 339 -20.95 1.26 12.05
N VAL A 340 -21.16 1.28 10.73
CA VAL A 340 -20.71 0.22 9.84
C VAL A 340 -19.19 0.11 9.91
N GLY A 341 -18.71 -1.12 10.07
CA GLY A 341 -17.28 -1.38 10.25
C GLY A 341 -16.71 -0.97 11.62
N GLY A 342 -17.52 -0.51 12.59
CA GLY A 342 -17.02 -0.03 13.88
C GLY A 342 -16.12 -1.00 14.66
N LYS A 343 -16.18 -2.31 14.35
CA LYS A 343 -15.34 -3.37 14.95
C LYS A 343 -14.13 -3.78 14.11
N TRP A 344 -13.98 -3.28 12.90
CA TRP A 344 -12.88 -3.64 12.00
C TRP A 344 -11.54 -3.14 12.54
N VAL A 345 -10.49 -3.93 12.33
CA VAL A 345 -9.10 -3.52 12.56
C VAL A 345 -8.57 -3.03 11.23
N SER A 346 -8.68 -1.72 11.02
CA SER A 346 -8.50 -1.08 9.72
C SER A 346 -7.03 -0.98 9.31
N HIS A 347 -6.79 -0.71 8.03
CA HIS A 347 -5.47 -0.40 7.50
C HIS A 347 -4.75 0.65 8.36
N ALA A 348 -3.45 0.42 8.60
CA ALA A 348 -2.57 1.25 9.42
C ALA A 348 -2.86 1.28 10.94
N ASP A 349 -3.82 0.50 11.46
CA ASP A 349 -4.15 0.53 12.90
C ASP A 349 -3.00 0.07 13.80
N ASP A 350 -2.03 -0.69 13.27
CA ASP A 350 -0.82 -1.07 13.99
C ASP A 350 0.07 0.14 14.38
N LEU A 351 -0.02 1.25 13.64
CA LEU A 351 0.74 2.47 13.93
C LEU A 351 0.37 3.11 15.28
N PHE A 352 -0.87 2.96 15.76
CA PHE A 352 -1.28 3.47 17.08
C PHE A 352 -0.53 2.81 18.23
N TYR A 353 0.03 1.63 18.01
CA TYR A 353 0.81 0.87 18.99
C TYR A 353 2.32 1.10 18.85
N LEU A 354 2.78 1.81 17.81
CA LEU A 354 4.18 2.14 17.59
C LEU A 354 4.47 3.62 17.84
N PHE A 355 3.52 4.52 17.54
CA PHE A 355 3.72 5.95 17.63
C PHE A 355 2.63 6.62 18.48
N THR A 356 3.02 7.63 19.25
CA THR A 356 2.10 8.42 20.08
C THR A 356 2.22 9.90 19.79
N GLY A 357 1.26 10.45 19.05
CA GLY A 357 1.18 11.90 18.81
C GLY A 357 1.61 12.32 17.40
N GLY A 358 1.19 13.54 17.04
CA GLY A 358 1.26 14.10 15.69
C GLY A 358 -0.12 14.57 15.22
N GLN A 359 -0.20 15.25 14.08
CA GLN A 359 -1.47 15.86 13.59
C GLN A 359 -2.58 14.86 13.18
N THR A 360 -2.37 13.55 13.35
CA THR A 360 -3.31 12.52 12.90
C THR A 360 -3.35 11.35 13.89
N LEU A 361 -2.23 11.02 14.53
CA LEU A 361 -2.10 10.00 15.59
C LEU A 361 -2.26 10.60 17.02
N TRP A 362 -3.12 11.61 17.17
CA TRP A 362 -3.18 12.59 18.27
C TRP A 362 -3.32 12.10 19.73
N THR A 363 -3.47 10.81 20.00
CA THR A 363 -3.94 10.39 21.33
C THR A 363 -3.16 9.23 21.89
N THR A 364 -2.76 9.37 23.16
CA THR A 364 -2.22 8.28 23.97
C THR A 364 -3.30 7.19 24.14
N LEU A 365 -2.89 5.93 24.04
CA LEU A 365 -3.74 4.79 24.37
C LEU A 365 -3.89 4.69 25.90
N GLU A 366 -5.09 4.43 26.37
CA GLU A 366 -5.38 4.38 27.82
C GLU A 366 -5.95 3.03 28.28
N ARG A 367 -6.57 2.26 27.37
CA ARG A 367 -7.16 0.98 27.70
C ARG A 367 -6.08 -0.07 27.97
N ASP A 368 -6.19 -0.78 29.09
CA ASP A 368 -5.22 -1.82 29.51
C ASP A 368 -4.92 -2.85 28.42
N GLU A 369 -5.95 -3.32 27.70
CA GLU A 369 -5.75 -4.25 26.57
C GLU A 369 -4.93 -3.64 25.43
N ASP A 370 -5.10 -2.35 25.14
CA ASP A 370 -4.36 -1.65 24.08
C ASP A 370 -2.91 -1.46 24.48
N LEU A 371 -2.68 -1.08 25.75
CA LEU A 371 -1.33 -0.98 26.33
C LEU A 371 -0.64 -2.34 26.33
N HIS A 372 -1.36 -3.42 26.65
CA HIS A 372 -0.80 -4.76 26.59
C HIS A 372 -0.39 -5.17 25.17
N VAL A 373 -1.26 -4.92 24.17
CA VAL A 373 -0.94 -5.18 22.76
C VAL A 373 0.21 -4.30 22.27
N ARG A 374 0.29 -3.04 22.72
CA ARG A 374 1.42 -2.14 22.45
C ARG A 374 2.73 -2.72 22.97
N ASP A 375 2.75 -3.19 24.21
CA ASP A 375 3.95 -3.76 24.84
C ASP A 375 4.35 -5.10 24.20
N ILE A 376 3.40 -5.86 23.64
CA ILE A 376 3.71 -7.01 22.79
C ILE A 376 4.38 -6.53 21.50
N LEU A 377 3.74 -5.61 20.77
CA LEU A 377 4.19 -5.18 19.43
C LEU A 377 5.57 -4.53 19.48
N THR A 378 5.78 -3.56 20.36
CA THR A 378 7.06 -2.87 20.55
C THR A 378 8.19 -3.83 20.92
N GLY A 379 7.96 -4.74 21.86
CA GLY A 379 8.95 -5.76 22.23
C GLY A 379 9.30 -6.71 21.09
N LEU A 380 8.34 -7.06 20.21
CA LEU A 380 8.59 -7.87 19.02
C LEU A 380 9.41 -7.10 17.97
N TRP A 381 9.12 -5.82 17.74
CA TRP A 381 9.86 -4.97 16.81
C TRP A 381 11.29 -4.75 17.29
N TYR A 382 11.46 -4.46 18.58
CA TYR A 382 12.77 -4.29 19.22
C TYR A 382 13.63 -5.55 19.12
N SER A 383 13.12 -6.70 19.58
CA SER A 383 13.87 -7.96 19.58
C SER A 383 14.24 -8.41 18.17
N PHE A 384 13.36 -8.19 17.20
CA PHE A 384 13.66 -8.42 15.79
C PHE A 384 14.78 -7.48 15.31
N ALA A 385 14.73 -6.19 15.62
CA ALA A 385 15.79 -5.26 15.26
C ALA A 385 17.14 -5.60 15.91
N ALA A 386 17.12 -6.08 17.17
CA ALA A 386 18.31 -6.46 17.92
C ALA A 386 18.92 -7.80 17.47
N SER A 387 18.10 -8.79 17.12
CA SER A 387 18.57 -10.17 16.94
C SER A 387 18.21 -10.82 15.61
N GLY A 388 17.20 -10.31 14.90
CA GLY A 388 16.61 -10.97 13.72
C GLY A 388 15.55 -12.00 14.05
N SER A 389 15.26 -12.23 15.33
CA SER A 389 14.19 -13.11 15.78
C SER A 389 13.21 -12.32 16.66
N PRO A 390 11.90 -12.30 16.32
CA PRO A 390 10.91 -11.57 17.11
C PRO A 390 10.52 -12.37 18.35
N THR A 391 10.93 -11.88 19.52
CA THR A 391 10.63 -12.47 20.83
C THR A 391 10.15 -11.40 21.79
N SER A 392 9.08 -11.65 22.54
CA SER A 392 8.64 -10.75 23.60
C SER A 392 8.38 -11.52 24.89
N LYS A 393 8.75 -10.95 26.04
CA LYS A 393 8.41 -11.50 27.36
C LYS A 393 6.90 -11.65 27.53
N ASN A 394 6.13 -10.79 26.85
CA ASN A 394 4.67 -10.77 26.87
C ASN A 394 4.05 -11.78 25.89
N LEU A 395 4.84 -12.40 25.01
CA LEU A 395 4.33 -13.39 24.05
C LEU A 395 4.14 -14.77 24.71
N GLY A 396 5.04 -15.18 25.61
CA GLY A 396 4.95 -16.45 26.34
C GLY A 396 5.21 -17.73 25.51
N PHE A 397 5.46 -17.60 24.21
CA PHE A 397 5.82 -18.70 23.30
C PHE A 397 6.74 -18.19 22.18
N THR A 398 7.28 -19.11 21.36
CA THR A 398 8.11 -18.78 20.19
C THR A 398 7.24 -18.41 19.00
N TRP A 399 7.46 -17.23 18.42
CA TRP A 399 6.88 -16.89 17.13
C TRP A 399 7.64 -17.67 16.03
N GLU A 400 7.01 -18.75 15.56
CA GLU A 400 7.62 -19.60 14.55
C GLU A 400 7.63 -18.92 13.16
N PRO A 401 8.71 -19.06 12.38
CA PRO A 401 8.75 -18.54 11.02
C PRO A 401 7.74 -19.27 10.12
N ALA A 402 7.31 -18.58 9.07
CA ALA A 402 6.49 -19.14 8.01
C ALA A 402 7.33 -19.93 6.98
N TYR A 403 6.64 -20.72 6.17
CA TYR A 403 7.22 -21.56 5.12
C TYR A 403 6.48 -21.29 3.81
N SER A 404 7.12 -21.56 2.68
CA SER A 404 6.49 -21.39 1.37
C SER A 404 5.22 -22.24 1.18
N THR A 405 5.06 -23.31 1.96
CA THR A 405 3.91 -24.23 1.98
C THR A 405 2.96 -24.02 3.15
N ASN A 406 3.33 -23.19 4.14
CA ASN A 406 2.52 -22.94 5.33
C ASN A 406 2.71 -21.48 5.78
N LEU A 407 1.69 -20.66 5.53
CA LEU A 407 1.64 -19.25 5.90
C LEU A 407 1.02 -19.03 7.29
N GLN A 408 1.32 -19.91 8.23
CA GLN A 408 1.00 -19.66 9.63
C GLN A 408 1.55 -18.30 10.06
N HIS A 409 0.79 -17.58 10.87
CA HIS A 409 1.11 -16.23 11.30
C HIS A 409 0.77 -16.03 12.77
N LEU A 410 1.40 -15.05 13.39
CA LEU A 410 1.05 -14.59 14.72
C LEU A 410 -0.20 -13.72 14.63
N LEU A 411 -1.28 -14.17 15.26
CA LEU A 411 -2.45 -13.33 15.48
C LEU A 411 -2.18 -12.43 16.70
N ILE A 412 -2.04 -11.13 16.45
CA ILE A 412 -1.73 -10.15 17.50
C ILE A 412 -3.04 -9.61 18.07
N ASN A 413 -3.30 -9.96 19.32
CA ASN A 413 -4.39 -9.47 20.16
C ASN A 413 -3.98 -9.62 21.64
N PRO A 414 -4.81 -9.29 22.65
CA PRO A 414 -4.43 -9.41 24.05
C PRO A 414 -4.05 -10.82 24.52
N MET A 415 -4.45 -11.86 23.79
CA MET A 415 -4.05 -13.26 23.97
C MET A 415 -3.45 -13.79 22.66
N PRO A 416 -2.20 -13.43 22.34
CA PRO A 416 -1.60 -13.73 21.05
C PRO A 416 -1.48 -15.25 20.84
N SER A 417 -1.56 -15.68 19.58
CA SER A 417 -1.42 -17.10 19.22
C SER A 417 -0.96 -17.30 17.78
N MET A 418 -0.27 -18.41 17.52
CA MET A 418 0.00 -18.85 16.15
C MET A 418 -1.28 -19.39 15.50
N THR A 419 -1.63 -18.85 14.35
CA THR A 419 -2.84 -19.18 13.59
C THR A 419 -2.48 -19.73 12.22
N ALA A 420 -3.21 -20.76 11.78
CA ALA A 420 -3.05 -21.36 10.45
C ALA A 420 -3.62 -20.45 9.35
N ASP A 421 -3.08 -20.55 8.14
CA ASP A 421 -3.61 -19.86 6.95
C ASP A 421 -5.06 -20.31 6.65
N ARG A 422 -5.94 -19.34 6.38
CA ARG A 422 -7.35 -19.57 5.99
C ARG A 422 -7.70 -18.93 4.64
N ARG A 423 -6.75 -18.29 3.97
CA ARG A 423 -6.95 -17.55 2.71
C ARG A 423 -6.62 -18.36 1.47
N GLU A 424 -6.39 -19.67 1.58
CA GLU A 424 -6.02 -20.53 0.44
C GLU A 424 -7.00 -20.45 -0.74
N LYS A 425 -8.31 -20.60 -0.51
CA LYS A 425 -9.33 -20.52 -1.58
C LYS A 425 -9.43 -19.13 -2.22
N VAL A 426 -9.29 -18.08 -1.42
CA VAL A 426 -9.26 -16.69 -1.91
C VAL A 426 -8.04 -16.47 -2.79
N ARG A 427 -6.88 -16.98 -2.35
CA ARG A 427 -5.62 -16.92 -3.08
C ARG A 427 -5.73 -17.62 -4.43
N GLU A 428 -6.29 -18.84 -4.46
CA GLU A 428 -6.53 -19.59 -5.69
C GLU A 428 -7.44 -18.82 -6.65
N PHE A 429 -8.52 -18.23 -6.14
CA PHE A 429 -9.41 -17.39 -6.94
C PHE A 429 -8.64 -16.20 -7.54
N ILE A 430 -7.97 -15.39 -6.71
CA ILE A 430 -7.24 -14.20 -7.18
C ILE A 430 -6.12 -14.58 -8.15
N GLN A 431 -5.38 -15.67 -7.91
CA GLN A 431 -4.31 -16.16 -8.79
C GLN A 431 -4.84 -16.67 -10.14
N SER A 432 -6.11 -17.09 -10.21
CA SER A 432 -6.73 -17.55 -11.47
C SER A 432 -7.15 -16.43 -12.40
N LEU A 433 -7.21 -15.19 -11.90
CA LEU A 433 -7.59 -14.02 -12.68
C LEU A 433 -6.51 -13.64 -13.70
N PRO A 434 -6.85 -13.13 -14.90
CA PRO A 434 -5.91 -12.85 -15.98
C PRO A 434 -5.17 -11.52 -15.81
N THR A 435 -4.64 -11.27 -14.62
CA THR A 435 -3.85 -10.06 -14.36
C THR A 435 -2.45 -10.20 -14.95
N ARG A 436 -1.78 -9.08 -15.23
CA ARG A 436 -0.36 -9.09 -15.65
C ARG A 436 0.52 -9.83 -14.64
N GLN A 437 0.31 -9.56 -13.34
CA GLN A 437 1.01 -10.22 -12.24
C GLN A 437 0.85 -11.74 -12.28
N ASN A 438 -0.37 -12.24 -12.47
CA ASN A 438 -0.64 -13.68 -12.51
C ASN A 438 -0.06 -14.35 -13.76
N HIS A 439 -0.05 -13.68 -14.92
CA HIS A 439 0.64 -14.21 -16.10
C HIS A 439 2.15 -14.37 -15.87
N LEU A 440 2.78 -13.48 -15.09
CA LEU A 440 4.21 -13.56 -14.78
C LEU A 440 4.52 -14.62 -13.72
N LEU A 441 3.73 -14.66 -12.64
CA LEU A 441 3.95 -15.55 -11.51
C LEU A 441 3.41 -16.97 -11.75
N HIS A 442 2.20 -17.06 -12.29
CA HIS A 442 1.29 -18.21 -12.26
C HIS A 442 0.61 -18.49 -13.63
N PRO A 443 1.34 -18.49 -14.76
CA PRO A 443 0.73 -18.67 -16.08
C PRO A 443 -0.10 -19.96 -16.23
N GLU A 444 0.23 -20.99 -15.47
CA GLU A 444 -0.48 -22.27 -15.41
C GLU A 444 -1.88 -22.21 -14.78
N TYR A 445 -2.16 -21.18 -13.98
CA TYR A 445 -3.43 -21.02 -13.27
C TYR A 445 -4.37 -20.01 -13.95
N VAL A 446 -3.84 -19.19 -14.87
CA VAL A 446 -4.64 -18.19 -15.57
C VAL A 446 -5.57 -18.89 -16.55
N LYS A 447 -6.87 -18.83 -16.27
CA LYS A 447 -7.90 -19.38 -17.16
C LYS A 447 -8.13 -18.42 -18.33
N SER A 448 -8.41 -18.96 -19.52
CA SER A 448 -8.96 -18.16 -20.63
C SER A 448 -10.27 -17.53 -20.15
N PHE A 449 -10.37 -16.21 -20.17
CA PHE A 449 -11.50 -15.50 -19.60
C PHE A 449 -12.74 -15.69 -20.49
N ASP A 450 -13.64 -16.59 -20.08
CA ASP A 450 -14.96 -16.77 -20.68
C ASP A 450 -16.02 -16.48 -19.60
N PHE A 451 -15.95 -15.27 -19.02
CA PHE A 451 -16.94 -14.82 -18.06
C PHE A 451 -18.20 -14.38 -18.83
N GLN A 452 -19.04 -15.35 -19.19
CA GLN A 452 -20.42 -15.06 -19.53
C GLN A 452 -21.14 -14.72 -18.23
N ALA A 453 -21.35 -13.44 -17.97
CA ALA A 453 -22.37 -13.03 -17.02
C ALA A 453 -23.67 -13.70 -17.48
N THR A 454 -24.14 -14.70 -16.73
CA THR A 454 -25.37 -15.41 -17.07
C THR A 454 -26.48 -14.38 -17.15
N ALA A 455 -27.21 -14.39 -18.27
CA ALA A 455 -28.33 -13.51 -18.56
C ALA A 455 -29.46 -13.70 -17.53
N THR A 456 -29.33 -13.03 -16.39
CA THR A 456 -30.42 -12.70 -15.47
C THR A 456 -30.40 -11.23 -15.05
N ASP A 457 -29.48 -10.42 -15.60
CA ASP A 457 -29.34 -8.98 -15.32
C ASP A 457 -29.94 -8.06 -16.40
N THR A 458 -30.71 -8.61 -17.33
CA THR A 458 -31.47 -7.82 -18.32
C THR A 458 -32.85 -8.44 -18.54
N ASP A 459 -33.81 -8.13 -17.67
CA ASP A 459 -35.22 -7.96 -18.02
C ASP A 459 -36.04 -7.72 -16.74
N GLU A 460 -36.25 -6.45 -16.39
CA GLU A 460 -37.45 -6.01 -15.65
C GLU A 460 -37.65 -4.47 -15.65
N ARG A 461 -37.11 -3.74 -16.64
CA ARG A 461 -37.31 -2.27 -16.75
C ARG A 461 -37.98 -1.79 -18.04
N ASP A 462 -38.42 -2.68 -18.92
CA ASP A 462 -39.05 -2.28 -20.20
C ASP A 462 -40.57 -2.52 -20.30
N GLU A 463 -41.26 -2.88 -19.21
CA GLU A 463 -42.74 -3.00 -19.20
C GLU A 463 -43.47 -1.92 -18.38
N ILE A 464 -42.97 -0.68 -18.32
CA ILE A 464 -43.83 0.47 -17.94
C ILE A 464 -43.45 1.72 -18.75
N SER A 465 -43.58 1.68 -20.07
CA SER A 465 -43.50 2.91 -20.89
C SER A 465 -44.25 2.83 -22.22
N THR A 466 -45.51 2.38 -22.20
CA THR A 466 -46.46 2.73 -23.28
C THR A 466 -47.86 2.89 -22.71
N ASN A 467 -48.15 4.05 -22.12
CA ASN A 467 -49.47 4.68 -22.24
C ASN A 467 -49.45 6.09 -21.64
N GLY A 468 -49.90 7.07 -22.43
CA GLY A 468 -50.28 8.38 -21.91
C GLY A 468 -49.51 9.57 -22.49
N LYS A 469 -49.75 9.87 -23.77
CA LYS A 469 -49.56 11.23 -24.27
C LYS A 469 -50.48 12.17 -23.50
N THR A 470 -49.94 13.18 -22.82
CA THR A 470 -50.66 14.45 -22.63
C THR A 470 -49.68 15.61 -22.48
N LYS A 471 -49.89 16.62 -23.34
CA LYS A 471 -49.23 17.93 -23.34
C LYS A 471 -49.38 18.61 -21.99
N ILE A 472 -48.33 19.25 -21.48
CA ILE A 472 -48.46 20.44 -20.62
C ILE A 472 -47.41 21.47 -21.05
N GLU A 473 -47.92 22.68 -21.24
CA GLU A 473 -47.27 23.89 -21.71
C GLU A 473 -46.34 24.49 -20.66
N ALA A 474 -45.31 25.20 -21.14
CA ALA A 474 -44.46 26.07 -20.35
C ALA A 474 -45.27 27.24 -19.76
N LYS A 475 -45.01 27.57 -18.50
CA LYS A 475 -45.26 28.90 -17.94
C LYS A 475 -44.10 29.31 -17.04
N GLU A 476 -43.68 30.55 -17.29
CA GLU A 476 -42.67 31.35 -16.62
C GLU A 476 -43.08 31.78 -15.19
N GLU A 477 -42.12 32.42 -14.51
CA GLU A 477 -42.20 33.24 -13.29
C GLU A 477 -42.29 32.44 -11.97
N LEU A 478 -41.39 32.59 -10.99
CA LEU A 478 -40.62 33.75 -10.48
C LEU A 478 -39.35 33.29 -9.76
#